data_AF-A0AAV4FN66-F1
#
_entry.id   AF-A0AAV4FN66-F1
#
_cell.length_a   1.000
_cell.length_b   1.000
_cell.length_c   1.000
_cell.angle_alpha   90.00
_cell.angle_beta   90.00
_cell.angle_gamma   90.00
#
_symmetry.space_group_name_H-M   'P 1'
#
loop_
_entity.id
_entity.type
_entity.pdbx_description
1 polymer ?
#
loop_
_entity_poly.entity_id
_entity_poly.type
_entity_poly.pdbx_seq_one_letter_code
_entity_poly.pdbx_strand_id
1 'polypeptide(L)'
;MDGDFEDQNVNAITTEVEDYSREVFKAQKIFALRVKKMQMDYDDAEREVKKQQRADMAAGKETTVPDLEPFKKPEILSIIDYIHNAITEFKEVIPTIGVMCNPGLRKRHWDAMSEIAGFNLTPDAGTTLRKVLKLDLEPFMEKFEVISTSATKDDDDDDYDDDEGEDDDNDEDEDDDDDDDDDDDDDDDDDDDDNDEDKDDDDDDDDDDDDNDDDDDE
;
A
#
# COMPACT_ATOMS: atom_id res chain seq x y z
N MET A 1 8.19 13.39 17.75
CA MET A 1 8.45 13.46 16.30
C MET A 1 7.12 13.84 15.70
N ASP A 2 6.90 15.14 15.56
CA ASP A 2 5.79 15.66 14.79
C ASP A 2 6.45 16.05 13.46
N GLY A 3 6.32 15.17 12.47
CA GLY A 3 6.80 15.43 11.12
C GLY A 3 5.94 16.50 10.46
N ASP A 4 6.41 17.04 9.34
CA ASP A 4 5.64 17.99 8.56
C ASP A 4 4.33 17.34 8.11
N PHE A 5 3.22 18.05 8.30
CA PHE A 5 1.88 17.52 8.06
C PHE A 5 1.58 17.45 6.56
N GLU A 6 2.22 18.30 5.76
CA GLU A 6 1.98 18.44 4.33
C GLU A 6 2.84 17.48 3.48
N ASP A 7 3.96 16.96 4.02
CA ASP A 7 4.88 16.06 3.30
C ASP A 7 4.57 14.56 3.49
N GLN A 8 3.38 14.21 3.98
CA GLN A 8 3.04 12.80 4.23
C GLN A 8 2.63 12.09 2.94
N ASN A 9 3.55 11.29 2.37
CA ASN A 9 3.23 10.41 1.25
C ASN A 9 2.35 9.24 1.72
N VAL A 10 1.05 9.34 1.44
CA VAL A 10 0.02 8.37 1.83
C VAL A 10 0.27 7.00 1.20
N ASN A 11 0.78 6.95 -0.03
CA ASN A 11 1.08 5.68 -0.70
C ASN A 11 2.22 4.95 0.01
N ALA A 12 3.30 5.66 0.34
CA ALA A 12 4.41 5.09 1.09
C ALA A 12 3.97 4.59 2.48
N ILE A 13 3.18 5.39 3.20
CA ILE A 13 2.61 5.00 4.50
C ILE A 13 1.74 3.75 4.36
N THR A 14 0.89 3.69 3.33
CA THR A 14 0.01 2.54 3.08
C THR A 14 0.82 1.27 2.83
N THR A 15 1.84 1.34 1.97
CA THR A 15 2.73 0.20 1.70
C THR A 15 3.43 -0.30 2.97
N GLU A 16 4.01 0.60 3.76
CA GLU A 16 4.68 0.21 5.01
C GLU A 16 3.72 -0.44 6.00
N VAL A 17 2.51 0.12 6.17
CA VAL A 17 1.50 -0.42 7.08
C VAL A 17 1.04 -1.82 6.63
N GLU A 18 0.92 -2.05 5.33
CA GLU A 18 0.64 -3.37 4.78
C GLU A 18 1.75 -4.37 5.05
N ASP A 19 3.02 -3.97 4.89
CA ASP A 19 4.17 -4.80 5.19
C ASP A 19 4.21 -5.19 6.67
N TYR A 20 4.07 -4.23 7.58
CA TYR A 20 3.98 -4.53 9.02
C TYR A 20 2.78 -5.44 9.33
N SER A 21 1.64 -5.20 8.71
CA SER A 21 0.46 -6.05 8.87
C SER A 21 0.73 -7.49 8.44
N ARG A 22 1.43 -7.70 7.32
CA ARG A 22 1.81 -9.03 6.83
C ARG A 22 2.79 -9.72 7.78
N GLU A 23 3.79 -9.00 8.27
CA GLU A 23 4.80 -9.56 9.19
C GLU A 23 4.20 -9.96 10.54
N VAL A 24 3.34 -9.12 11.11
CA VAL A 24 2.65 -9.40 12.38
C VAL A 24 1.72 -10.60 12.23
N PHE A 25 1.01 -10.72 11.11
CA PHE A 25 0.17 -11.87 10.83
C PHE A 25 0.98 -13.18 10.69
N LYS A 26 2.11 -13.14 9.98
CA LYS A 26 3.05 -14.28 9.91
C LYS A 26 3.52 -14.69 11.31
N ALA A 27 3.92 -13.74 12.14
CA ALA A 27 4.31 -14.00 13.52
C ALA A 27 3.16 -14.64 14.32
N GLN A 28 1.95 -14.08 14.24
CA GLN A 28 0.77 -14.61 14.92
C GLN A 28 0.51 -16.09 14.56
N LYS A 29 0.60 -16.45 13.28
CA LYS A 29 0.45 -17.84 12.81
C LYS A 29 1.52 -18.76 13.39
N ILE A 30 2.79 -18.34 13.34
CA ILE A 30 3.91 -19.13 13.88
C ILE A 30 3.72 -19.38 15.38
N PHE A 31 3.39 -18.34 16.15
CA PHE A 31 3.21 -18.48 17.59
C PHE A 31 1.95 -19.27 17.94
N ALA A 32 0.85 -19.10 17.19
CA ALA A 32 -0.37 -19.89 17.38
C ALA A 32 -0.11 -21.39 17.16
N LEU A 33 0.65 -21.75 16.11
CA LEU A 33 1.05 -23.13 15.85
C LEU A 33 1.93 -23.69 16.97
N ARG A 34 2.90 -22.91 17.46
CA ARG A 34 3.74 -23.32 18.60
C ARG A 34 2.93 -23.55 19.86
N VAL A 35 1.95 -22.70 20.16
CA VAL A 35 1.08 -22.86 21.32
C VAL A 35 0.19 -24.10 21.20
N LYS A 36 -0.37 -24.36 20.02
CA LYS A 36 -1.11 -25.61 19.77
C LYS A 36 -0.23 -26.84 20.00
N LYS A 37 1.01 -26.82 19.51
CA LYS A 37 1.96 -27.91 19.75
C LYS A 37 2.25 -28.11 21.23
N MET A 38 2.55 -27.04 21.97
CA MET A 38 2.79 -27.13 23.42
C MET A 38 1.58 -27.67 24.17
N GLN A 39 0.36 -27.32 23.76
CA GLN A 39 -0.87 -27.86 24.33
C GLN A 39 -0.99 -29.36 24.07
N MET A 40 -0.74 -29.81 22.82
CA MET A 40 -0.76 -31.24 22.48
C MET A 40 0.27 -32.03 23.29
N ASP A 41 1.51 -31.52 23.38
CA ASP A 41 2.58 -32.16 24.16
C ASP A 41 2.19 -32.26 25.65
N TYR A 42 1.51 -31.24 26.20
CA TYR A 42 0.99 -31.25 27.57
C TYR A 42 -0.13 -32.29 27.75
N ASP A 43 -1.11 -32.33 26.84
CA ASP A 43 -2.24 -33.26 26.90
C ASP A 43 -1.78 -34.72 26.79
N ASP A 44 -0.75 -34.99 25.98
CA ASP A 44 -0.13 -36.31 25.84
C ASP A 44 0.64 -36.71 27.12
N ALA A 45 1.43 -35.78 27.70
CA ALA A 45 2.10 -36.00 28.97
C ALA A 45 1.11 -36.29 30.11
N GLU A 46 0.00 -35.54 30.17
CA GLU A 46 -1.06 -35.73 31.16
C GLU A 46 -1.72 -37.12 31.01
N ARG A 47 -1.94 -37.58 29.78
CA ARG A 47 -2.51 -38.90 29.49
C ARG A 47 -1.57 -40.02 29.93
N GLU A 48 -0.28 -39.91 29.65
CA GLU A 48 0.70 -40.92 30.08
C GLU A 48 0.86 -40.95 31.60
N VAL A 49 0.83 -39.79 32.28
CA VAL A 49 0.79 -39.73 33.75
C VAL A 49 -0.43 -40.46 34.30
N LYS A 50 -1.64 -40.19 33.76
CA LYS A 50 -2.88 -40.86 34.18
C LYS A 50 -2.83 -42.37 33.94
N LYS A 51 -2.24 -42.81 32.83
CA LYS A 51 -2.08 -44.24 32.49
C LYS A 51 -1.10 -44.92 33.44
N GLN A 52 0.03 -44.29 33.74
CA GLN A 52 1.01 -44.80 34.70
C GLN A 52 0.42 -44.91 36.11
N GLN A 53 -0.31 -43.89 36.56
CA GLN A 53 -1.02 -43.91 37.85
C GLN A 53 -1.99 -45.10 37.97
N ARG A 54 -2.76 -45.39 36.91
CA ARG A 54 -3.68 -46.55 36.88
C ARG A 54 -2.90 -47.87 36.94
N ALA A 55 -1.76 -47.98 36.26
CA ALA A 55 -0.92 -49.17 36.28
C ALA A 55 -0.29 -49.41 37.66
N ASP A 56 0.22 -48.37 38.31
CA ASP A 56 0.81 -48.48 39.66
C ASP A 56 -0.24 -48.85 40.71
N MET A 57 -1.45 -48.27 40.61
CA MET A 57 -2.59 -48.65 41.45
C MET A 57 -2.98 -50.13 41.27
N ALA A 58 -3.01 -50.63 40.03
CA ALA A 58 -3.30 -52.04 39.74
C ALA A 58 -2.19 -52.99 40.24
N ALA A 59 -0.93 -52.53 40.25
CA ALA A 59 0.22 -53.29 40.72
C ALA A 59 0.44 -53.23 42.25
N GLY A 60 -0.40 -52.49 42.99
CA GLY A 60 -0.27 -52.32 44.43
C GLY A 60 0.96 -51.51 44.87
N LYS A 61 1.55 -50.72 43.97
CA LYS A 61 2.63 -49.78 44.29
C LYS A 61 2.05 -48.50 44.89
N GLU A 62 2.81 -47.88 45.78
CA GLU A 62 2.47 -46.54 46.29
C GLU A 62 2.37 -45.57 45.11
N THR A 63 1.22 -44.92 44.96
CA THR A 63 0.94 -44.05 43.82
C THR A 63 1.69 -42.75 44.01
N THR A 64 2.84 -42.59 43.35
CA THR A 64 3.51 -41.30 43.24
C THR A 64 2.73 -40.44 42.25
N VAL A 65 2.23 -39.28 42.68
CA VAL A 65 1.62 -38.30 41.76
C VAL A 65 2.78 -37.58 41.07
N PRO A 66 3.01 -37.77 39.76
CA PRO A 66 4.00 -36.96 39.05
C PRO A 66 3.50 -35.52 39.03
N ASP A 67 4.32 -34.59 39.51
CA ASP A 67 4.02 -33.16 39.51
C ASP A 67 4.17 -32.62 38.08
N LEU A 68 3.07 -32.60 37.34
CA LEU A 68 3.01 -31.98 36.02
C LEU A 68 2.64 -30.50 36.21
N GLU A 69 3.55 -29.60 35.87
CA GLU A 69 3.26 -28.16 35.92
C GLU A 69 2.07 -27.82 35.01
N PRO A 70 1.10 -27.03 35.48
CA PRO A 70 -0.07 -26.68 34.68
C PRO A 70 0.32 -25.91 33.43
N PHE A 71 -0.32 -26.23 32.31
CA PHE A 71 -0.09 -25.54 31.05
C PHE A 71 -0.33 -24.03 31.19
N LYS A 72 0.72 -23.24 30.94
CA LYS A 72 0.65 -21.77 30.90
C LYS A 72 0.72 -21.30 29.45
N LYS A 73 -0.35 -20.67 28.96
CA LYS A 73 -0.35 -20.04 27.63
C LYS A 73 0.73 -18.94 27.58
N PRO A 74 1.58 -18.92 26.53
CA PRO A 74 2.57 -17.87 26.37
C PRO A 74 1.97 -16.47 26.24
N GLU A 75 2.52 -15.51 26.98
CA GLU A 75 2.11 -14.09 26.97
C GLU A 75 2.48 -13.37 25.65
N ILE A 76 3.36 -13.96 24.84
CA ILE A 76 3.73 -13.38 23.53
C ILE A 76 2.52 -13.20 22.60
N LEU A 77 1.51 -14.07 22.69
CA LEU A 77 0.30 -13.95 21.86
C LEU A 77 -0.48 -12.68 22.17
N SER A 78 -0.58 -12.25 23.44
CA SER A 78 -1.28 -11.01 23.77
C SER A 78 -0.54 -9.77 23.26
N ILE A 79 0.79 -9.83 23.18
CA ILE A 79 1.58 -8.73 22.60
C ILE A 79 1.34 -8.67 21.08
N ILE A 80 1.30 -9.83 20.40
CA ILE A 80 1.01 -9.88 18.96
C ILE A 80 -0.41 -9.35 18.68
N ASP A 81 -1.40 -9.76 19.48
CA ASP A 81 -2.78 -9.28 19.33
C ASP A 81 -2.87 -7.76 19.57
N TYR A 82 -2.11 -7.23 20.54
CA TYR A 82 -2.01 -5.78 20.77
C TYR A 82 -1.44 -5.04 19.56
N ILE A 83 -0.32 -5.52 19.00
CA ILE A 83 0.30 -4.90 17.82
C ILE A 83 -0.63 -5.00 16.61
N HIS A 84 -1.29 -6.14 16.41
CA HIS A 84 -2.27 -6.31 15.35
C HIS A 84 -3.39 -5.27 15.44
N ASN A 85 -3.96 -5.09 16.63
CA ASN A 85 -5.02 -4.09 16.84
C ASN A 85 -4.51 -2.67 16.59
N ALA A 86 -3.31 -2.32 17.04
CA ALA A 86 -2.71 -1.01 16.78
C ALA A 86 -2.52 -0.74 15.27
N ILE A 87 -2.14 -1.75 14.49
CA ILE A 87 -2.04 -1.64 13.04
C ILE A 87 -3.43 -1.48 12.41
N THR A 88 -4.43 -2.23 12.86
CA THR A 88 -5.81 -2.10 12.36
C THR A 88 -6.38 -0.71 12.64
N GLU A 89 -6.24 -0.20 13.86
CA GLU A 89 -6.66 1.16 14.23
C GLU A 89 -5.94 2.22 13.39
N PHE A 90 -4.65 2.02 13.07
CA PHE A 90 -3.92 2.95 12.21
C PHE A 90 -4.40 2.89 10.75
N LYS A 91 -4.82 1.73 10.24
CA LYS A 91 -5.36 1.60 8.88
C LYS A 91 -6.63 2.41 8.67
N GLU A 92 -7.49 2.50 9.68
CA GLU A 92 -8.73 3.29 9.64
C GLU A 92 -8.45 4.79 9.43
N VAL A 93 -7.26 5.24 9.83
CA VAL A 93 -6.82 6.64 9.73
C VAL A 93 -6.22 6.98 8.35
N ILE A 94 -5.74 5.99 7.60
CA ILE A 94 -5.06 6.21 6.30
C ILE A 94 -5.90 7.04 5.32
N PRO A 95 -7.20 6.78 5.11
CA PRO A 95 -8.03 7.61 4.22
C PRO A 95 -8.08 9.08 4.66
N THR A 96 -8.11 9.33 5.97
CA THR A 96 -8.08 10.70 6.52
C THR A 96 -6.74 11.37 6.23
N ILE A 97 -5.62 10.66 6.32
CA ILE A 97 -4.31 11.18 5.90
C ILE A 97 -4.35 11.51 4.41
N GLY A 98 -4.90 10.62 3.57
CA GLY A 98 -5.03 10.83 2.13
C GLY A 98 -5.76 12.12 1.75
N VAL A 99 -6.84 12.41 2.47
CA VAL A 99 -7.64 13.61 2.21
C VAL A 99 -6.99 14.86 2.79
N MET A 100 -6.50 14.81 4.03
CA MET A 100 -6.05 16.00 4.78
C MET A 100 -4.58 16.37 4.52
N CYS A 101 -3.75 15.42 4.11
CA CYS A 101 -2.34 15.64 3.76
C CYS A 101 -2.13 15.64 2.24
N ASN A 102 -3.16 16.01 1.47
CA ASN A 102 -3.02 16.14 0.01
C ASN A 102 -2.22 17.43 -0.32
N PRO A 103 -1.08 17.33 -1.03
CA PRO A 103 -0.24 18.48 -1.36
C PRO A 103 -0.93 19.55 -2.23
N GLY A 104 -1.97 19.17 -3.00
CA GLY A 104 -2.76 20.13 -3.79
C GLY A 104 -3.65 21.06 -2.95
N LEU A 105 -3.77 20.84 -1.63
CA LEU A 105 -4.62 21.65 -0.75
C LEU A 105 -4.06 23.07 -0.53
N ARG A 106 -4.51 24.00 -1.37
CA ARG A 106 -4.32 25.45 -1.18
C ARG A 106 -5.32 26.06 -0.19
N LYS A 107 -5.07 27.32 0.20
CA LYS A 107 -5.91 28.12 1.13
C LYS A 107 -7.41 28.06 0.81
N ARG A 108 -7.80 28.12 -0.47
CA ARG A 108 -9.21 28.04 -0.91
C ARG A 108 -9.89 26.74 -0.48
N HIS A 109 -9.18 25.62 -0.53
CA HIS A 109 -9.68 24.30 -0.13
C HIS A 109 -9.85 24.22 1.39
N TRP A 110 -8.88 24.73 2.15
CA TRP A 110 -8.95 24.81 3.61
C TRP A 110 -10.08 25.72 4.10
N ASP A 111 -10.31 26.84 3.44
CA ASP A 111 -11.43 27.74 3.72
C ASP A 111 -12.78 27.00 3.52
N ALA A 112 -12.93 26.25 2.43
CA ALA A 112 -14.13 25.45 2.15
C ALA A 112 -14.34 24.30 3.16
N MET A 113 -13.29 23.57 3.50
CA MET A 113 -13.36 22.54 4.55
C MET A 113 -13.75 23.14 5.91
N SER A 114 -13.20 24.31 6.25
CA SER A 114 -13.49 25.03 7.49
C SER A 114 -14.94 25.51 7.55
N GLU A 115 -15.51 25.94 6.43
CA GLU A 115 -16.93 26.32 6.32
C GLU A 115 -17.84 25.12 6.60
N ILE A 116 -17.51 23.95 6.06
CA ILE A 116 -18.26 22.71 6.26
C ILE A 116 -18.17 22.23 7.73
N ALA A 117 -16.98 22.28 8.32
CA ALA A 117 -16.75 21.86 9.70
C ALA A 117 -17.31 22.83 10.73
N GLY A 118 -17.47 24.11 10.35
CA GLY A 118 -17.89 25.19 11.26
C GLY A 118 -16.78 25.71 12.17
N PHE A 119 -15.52 25.34 11.92
CA PHE A 119 -14.34 25.82 12.63
C PHE A 119 -13.11 25.79 11.70
N ASN A 120 -12.06 26.52 12.06
CA ASN A 120 -10.86 26.63 11.22
C ASN A 120 -10.07 25.31 11.23
N LEU A 121 -9.90 24.72 10.04
CA LEU A 121 -9.15 23.51 9.78
C LEU A 121 -7.78 23.75 9.13
N THR A 122 -7.47 25.00 8.76
CA THR A 122 -6.20 25.35 8.12
C THR A 122 -5.03 24.89 8.99
N PRO A 123 -4.11 24.07 8.48
CA PRO A 123 -2.95 23.63 9.23
C PRO A 123 -2.06 24.83 9.60
N ASP A 124 -1.54 24.82 10.83
CA ASP A 124 -0.53 25.76 11.28
C ASP A 124 0.77 25.00 11.61
N ALA A 125 1.85 25.72 11.94
CA ALA A 125 3.15 25.13 12.28
C ALA A 125 3.12 24.16 13.48
N GLY A 126 2.00 24.05 14.20
CA GLY A 126 1.76 23.09 15.26
C GLY A 126 0.67 22.06 14.95
N THR A 127 0.06 22.08 13.77
CA THR A 127 -0.91 21.07 13.35
C THR A 127 -0.18 19.76 13.14
N THR A 128 -0.69 18.71 13.80
CA THR A 128 -0.14 17.36 13.71
C THR A 128 -1.27 16.42 13.37
N LEU A 129 -0.98 15.32 12.70
CA LEU A 129 -1.98 14.30 12.39
C LEU A 129 -2.72 13.86 13.67
N ARG A 130 -2.02 13.72 14.79
CA ARG A 130 -2.62 13.40 16.09
C ARG A 130 -3.67 14.43 16.56
N LYS A 131 -3.48 15.71 16.27
CA LYS A 131 -4.47 16.75 16.61
C LYS A 131 -5.66 16.67 15.66
N VAL A 132 -5.42 16.47 14.36
CA VAL A 132 -6.46 16.34 13.34
C VAL A 132 -7.39 15.16 13.64
N LEU A 133 -6.83 14.00 13.99
CA LEU A 133 -7.62 12.81 14.34
C LEU A 133 -8.47 12.97 15.60
N LYS A 134 -8.12 13.90 16.49
CA LYS A 134 -8.93 14.20 17.68
C LYS A 134 -10.12 15.11 17.41
N LEU A 135 -10.20 15.69 16.20
CA LEU A 135 -11.29 16.57 15.80
C LEU A 135 -12.53 15.79 15.34
N ASP A 136 -12.44 14.45 15.23
CA ASP A 136 -13.55 13.57 14.87
C ASP A 136 -14.23 14.01 13.56
N LEU A 137 -13.43 14.11 12.50
CA LEU A 137 -13.85 14.64 11.19
C LEU A 137 -14.63 13.63 10.35
N GLU A 138 -14.82 12.41 10.85
CA GLU A 138 -15.51 11.29 10.19
C GLU A 138 -16.83 11.68 9.51
N PRO A 139 -17.72 12.48 10.14
CA PRO A 139 -18.98 12.91 9.52
C PRO A 139 -18.83 13.84 8.30
N PHE A 140 -17.66 14.46 8.15
CA PHE A 140 -17.36 15.42 7.07
C PHE A 140 -16.45 14.82 6.00
N MET A 141 -15.87 13.64 6.24
CA MET A 141 -14.85 13.03 5.39
C MET A 141 -15.30 12.87 3.93
N GLU A 142 -16.54 12.44 3.68
CA GLU A 142 -17.08 12.30 2.32
C GLU A 142 -17.04 13.64 1.55
N LYS A 143 -17.30 14.76 2.22
CA LYS A 143 -17.24 16.09 1.60
C LYS A 143 -15.80 16.56 1.42
N PHE A 144 -14.93 16.28 2.39
CA PHE A 144 -13.53 16.64 2.30
C PHE A 144 -12.81 15.88 1.19
N GLU A 145 -13.19 14.63 0.93
CA GLU A 145 -12.67 13.84 -0.18
C GLU A 145 -12.97 14.49 -1.54
N VAL A 146 -14.18 15.03 -1.73
CA VAL A 146 -14.53 15.77 -2.95
C VAL A 146 -13.65 17.02 -3.11
N ILE A 147 -13.39 17.75 -2.04
CA ILE A 147 -12.52 18.95 -2.07
C ILE A 147 -11.06 18.56 -2.32
N SER A 148 -10.59 17.48 -1.69
CA SER A 148 -9.23 17.00 -1.87
C SER A 148 -9.00 16.51 -3.31
N THR A 149 -9.94 15.75 -3.87
CA THR A 149 -9.83 15.29 -5.26
C THR A 149 -9.93 16.42 -6.29
N SER A 150 -10.67 17.50 -6.03
CA SER A 150 -10.63 18.69 -6.88
C SER A 150 -9.29 19.41 -6.77
N ALA A 151 -8.73 19.49 -5.56
CA ALA A 151 -7.47 20.16 -5.31
C ALA A 151 -6.29 19.53 -6.08
N THR A 152 -6.28 18.20 -6.23
CA THR A 152 -5.26 17.51 -7.05
C THR A 152 -5.36 17.89 -8.53
N LYS A 153 -6.58 18.02 -9.09
CA LYS A 153 -6.75 18.41 -10.50
C LYS A 153 -6.34 19.85 -10.75
N ASP A 154 -6.69 20.75 -9.84
CA ASP A 154 -6.28 22.15 -9.94
C ASP A 154 -4.75 22.31 -9.90
N ASP A 155 -4.06 21.46 -9.14
CA ASP A 155 -2.59 21.49 -9.05
C ASP A 155 -1.92 21.03 -10.35
N ASP A 156 -2.54 20.10 -11.10
CA ASP A 156 -2.10 19.69 -12.42
C ASP A 156 -2.37 20.77 -13.49
N ASP A 157 -3.49 21.50 -13.40
CA ASP A 157 -3.85 22.56 -14.37
C ASP A 157 -3.01 23.85 -14.20
N ASP A 158 -2.58 24.18 -12.97
CA ASP A 158 -1.75 25.37 -12.68
C ASP A 158 -0.30 25.26 -13.24
N ASP A 159 0.16 24.09 -13.71
CA ASP A 159 1.52 23.85 -14.29
C ASP A 159 1.56 24.03 -15.82
N TYR A 160 0.42 24.30 -16.47
CA TYR A 160 0.32 24.43 -17.94
C TYR A 160 0.14 25.88 -18.45
N ASP A 161 0.15 26.89 -17.57
CA ASP A 161 -0.14 28.30 -17.89
C ASP A 161 1.12 29.20 -17.98
N ASP A 162 2.32 28.63 -18.21
CA ASP A 162 3.61 29.38 -18.32
C ASP A 162 4.29 29.30 -19.72
N ASP A 163 3.60 28.84 -20.77
CA ASP A 163 4.15 28.76 -22.14
C ASP A 163 3.33 29.58 -23.17
N GLU A 164 2.87 30.78 -22.80
CA GLU A 164 2.40 31.77 -23.77
C GLU A 164 3.06 33.14 -23.55
N GLY A 165 4.19 33.35 -24.23
CA GLY A 165 4.88 34.64 -24.38
C GLY A 165 6.39 34.40 -24.39
N GLU A 166 7.08 34.39 -25.53
CA GLU A 166 7.36 35.58 -26.35
C GLU A 166 7.67 35.15 -27.80
N ASP A 167 6.82 35.53 -28.75
CA ASP A 167 7.19 35.68 -30.18
C ASP A 167 6.26 36.77 -30.74
N ASP A 168 6.50 38.02 -30.32
CA ASP A 168 5.97 39.19 -30.99
C ASP A 168 7.15 40.06 -31.45
N ASP A 169 7.05 40.51 -32.70
CA ASP A 169 7.85 41.53 -33.37
C ASP A 169 9.27 41.16 -33.85
N ASN A 170 9.36 40.66 -35.08
CA ASN A 170 10.43 41.14 -35.96
C ASN A 170 9.90 41.39 -37.38
N ASP A 171 9.36 42.60 -37.52
CA ASP A 171 9.37 43.51 -38.66
C ASP A 171 9.29 42.94 -40.09
N GLU A 172 8.16 43.28 -40.72
CA GLU A 172 8.01 43.45 -42.16
C GLU A 172 9.06 44.46 -42.67
N ASP A 173 10.01 44.02 -43.48
CA ASP A 173 10.70 44.88 -44.44
C ASP A 173 10.68 44.18 -45.81
N GLU A 174 9.71 44.60 -46.63
CA GLU A 174 9.77 44.45 -48.08
C GLU A 174 10.89 45.34 -48.61
N ASP A 175 11.89 44.78 -49.27
CA ASP A 175 12.67 45.48 -50.29
C ASP A 175 13.07 44.48 -51.38
N ASP A 176 12.50 44.70 -52.57
CA ASP A 176 12.91 44.17 -53.86
C ASP A 176 14.40 44.46 -54.12
N ASP A 177 15.12 43.54 -54.77
CA ASP A 177 15.97 43.83 -55.94
C ASP A 177 16.73 42.56 -56.38
N ASP A 178 16.28 42.04 -57.52
CA ASP A 178 17.04 41.65 -58.73
C ASP A 178 18.43 40.96 -58.67
N ASP A 179 18.52 40.03 -59.64
CA ASP A 179 19.66 39.67 -60.47
C ASP A 179 20.55 38.47 -60.07
N ASP A 180 20.39 37.46 -60.95
CA ASP A 180 21.42 36.87 -61.79
C ASP A 180 22.14 35.60 -61.30
N ASP A 181 22.05 34.62 -62.22
CA ASP A 181 23.12 33.75 -62.71
C ASP A 181 23.70 32.75 -61.70
N ASP A 182 24.04 31.53 -62.05
CA ASP A 182 23.97 30.70 -63.25
C ASP A 182 24.60 29.38 -62.74
N ASP A 183 24.42 28.31 -63.51
CA ASP A 183 25.36 27.19 -63.59
C ASP A 183 25.55 26.32 -62.32
N ASP A 184 25.70 25.02 -62.38
CA ASP A 184 25.65 23.99 -63.41
C ASP A 184 25.94 22.71 -62.58
N ASP A 185 25.53 21.56 -63.12
CA ASP A 185 26.29 20.29 -63.08
C ASP A 185 26.62 19.70 -61.68
N ASP A 186 26.63 18.40 -61.44
CA ASP A 186 26.61 17.21 -62.26
C ASP A 186 26.47 16.10 -61.19
N ASP A 187 25.51 15.21 -61.38
CA ASP A 187 25.76 13.82 -61.75
C ASP A 187 26.13 12.88 -60.59
N ASP A 188 25.53 11.70 -60.71
CA ASP A 188 26.07 10.40 -60.38
C ASP A 188 26.20 10.04 -58.89
N ASP A 189 25.85 8.85 -58.45
CA ASP A 189 25.18 7.69 -59.01
C ASP A 189 25.13 6.70 -57.82
N ASP A 190 24.45 5.58 -58.01
CA ASP A 190 24.70 4.31 -57.32
C ASP A 190 24.28 4.21 -55.85
N ASP A 191 23.77 3.08 -55.37
CA ASP A 191 23.08 1.91 -55.92
C ASP A 191 22.78 1.07 -54.65
N ASP A 192 22.08 -0.03 -54.86
CA ASP A 192 22.00 -1.20 -53.98
C ASP A 192 21.11 -1.07 -52.73
N ASP A 193 19.92 -1.66 -52.71
CA ASP A 193 19.51 -3.07 -52.90
C ASP A 193 19.12 -3.63 -51.53
N ASP A 194 17.93 -4.24 -51.53
CA ASP A 194 17.53 -5.42 -50.80
C ASP A 194 18.04 -5.60 -49.35
N ASN A 195 17.12 -5.76 -48.40
CA ASN A 195 16.75 -7.15 -48.07
C ASN A 195 15.58 -7.25 -47.07
N ASP A 196 14.66 -8.12 -47.46
CA ASP A 196 13.89 -9.10 -46.69
C ASP A 196 13.00 -8.70 -45.50
N GLU A 197 11.72 -8.93 -45.76
CA GLU A 197 10.76 -9.60 -44.89
C GLU A 197 11.43 -10.65 -43.98
N ASP A 198 11.16 -10.59 -42.66
CA ASP A 198 11.02 -11.82 -41.88
C ASP A 198 9.82 -11.69 -40.95
N LYS A 199 8.89 -12.61 -41.17
CA LYS A 199 7.78 -13.00 -40.31
C LYS A 199 8.31 -14.11 -39.41
N ASP A 200 8.07 -13.99 -38.12
CA ASP A 200 7.95 -15.11 -37.16
C ASP A 200 6.80 -14.64 -36.24
N ASP A 201 5.58 -15.17 -36.22
CA ASP A 201 5.10 -16.56 -36.11
C ASP A 201 5.82 -17.33 -35.00
N ASP A 202 5.48 -17.01 -33.75
CA ASP A 202 5.55 -17.96 -32.63
C ASP A 202 4.15 -18.09 -32.01
N ASP A 203 3.46 -19.12 -32.49
CA ASP A 203 2.49 -19.90 -31.73
C ASP A 203 3.19 -20.46 -30.49
N ASP A 204 2.61 -20.24 -29.30
CA ASP A 204 2.78 -21.19 -28.20
C ASP A 204 1.38 -21.43 -27.60
N ASP A 205 0.80 -22.53 -28.09
CA ASP A 205 -0.16 -23.37 -27.40
C ASP A 205 0.41 -23.76 -26.03
N ASP A 206 -0.34 -23.52 -24.96
CA ASP A 206 -0.28 -24.39 -23.79
C ASP A 206 -1.74 -24.63 -23.33
N ASP A 207 -2.28 -25.71 -23.88
CA ASP A 207 -3.34 -26.52 -23.30
C ASP A 207 -2.85 -27.05 -21.94
N ASP A 208 -3.47 -26.60 -20.84
CA ASP A 208 -3.51 -27.37 -19.60
C ASP A 208 -4.96 -27.76 -19.32
N ASP A 209 -5.32 -28.93 -19.88
CA ASP A 209 -6.35 -29.82 -19.40
C ASP A 209 -6.00 -30.25 -17.96
N ASP A 210 -6.66 -29.65 -16.95
CA ASP A 210 -6.71 -30.24 -15.62
C ASP A 210 -8.00 -31.04 -15.47
N ASP A 211 -7.82 -32.36 -15.64
CA ASP A 211 -8.74 -33.44 -15.37
C ASP A 211 -9.44 -33.25 -14.01
N ASN A 212 -10.75 -33.06 -14.07
CA ASN A 212 -11.63 -33.12 -12.90
C ASN A 212 -12.16 -34.55 -12.76
N ASP A 213 -11.30 -35.45 -12.29
CA ASP A 213 -11.65 -36.79 -11.80
C ASP A 213 -11.44 -36.81 -10.29
N ASP A 214 -12.54 -36.72 -9.53
CA ASP A 214 -12.62 -37.34 -8.20
C ASP A 214 -14.09 -37.74 -7.97
N ASP A 215 -14.42 -38.89 -8.57
CA ASP A 215 -15.31 -39.86 -7.95
C ASP A 215 -14.68 -40.32 -6.63
N ASP A 216 -15.33 -40.03 -5.50
CA ASP A 216 -15.18 -40.90 -4.33
C ASP A 216 -16.56 -41.14 -3.69
N ASP A 217 -17.04 -42.36 -3.94
CA ASP A 217 -18.10 -43.07 -3.23
C ASP A 217 -17.64 -43.38 -1.79
N GLU A 218 -18.36 -42.90 -0.77
CA GLU A 218 -18.90 -43.68 0.38
C GLU A 218 -19.65 -42.80 1.40
#